data_AF-A0AAF1A1F9-F1
#
_entry.id   AF-A0AAF1A1F9-F1
#
_cell.length_a   1.000
_cell.length_b   1.000
_cell.length_c   1.000
_cell.angle_alpha   90.00
_cell.angle_beta   90.00
_cell.angle_gamma   90.00
#
_symmetry.space_group_name_H-M   'P 1'
#
loop_
_entity.id
_entity.type
_entity.pdbx_description
1 polymer ?
#
loop_
_entity_poly.entity_id
_entity_poly.type
_entity_poly.pdbx_seq_one_letter_code
_entity_poly.pdbx_strand_id
1 'polypeptide(L)'
;MEFSPINSGCRDLLCNAPINDQCPNELKAPSRCNNPCTGSGCGPTDLSKKFKQRCPDAYNYPQNDPTSLFTCPAETNYKVVFCP
;
A
#
# COMPACT_ATOMS: atom_id res chain seq x y z
N MET A 1 6.36 5.06 -3.18
CA MET A 1 5.34 6.11 -3.28
C MET A 1 5.08 6.67 -1.90
N GLU A 2 4.99 7.98 -1.82
CA GLU A 2 4.57 8.72 -0.64
C GLU A 2 3.24 9.41 -0.97
N PHE A 3 2.29 9.36 -0.05
CA PHE A 3 1.07 10.17 -0.08
C PHE A 3 0.91 10.84 1.28
N SER A 4 1.05 12.17 1.31
CA SER A 4 1.20 12.92 2.55
C SER A 4 0.43 14.24 2.51
N PRO A 5 -0.15 14.68 3.64
CA PRO A 5 -0.74 16.00 3.76
C PRO A 5 0.32 17.10 3.66
N ILE A 6 -0.07 18.29 3.18
CA ILE A 6 0.81 19.47 3.09
C ILE A 6 0.50 20.46 4.21
N ASN A 7 -0.78 20.64 4.54
CA ASN A 7 -1.29 21.69 5.44
C ASN A 7 -2.08 21.13 6.62
N SER A 8 -1.89 19.87 6.99
CA SER A 8 -2.50 19.26 8.16
C SER A 8 -1.51 18.41 8.94
N GLY A 9 -1.78 18.18 10.22
CA GLY A 9 -0.94 17.38 11.11
C GLY A 9 -1.21 15.87 11.05
N CYS A 10 -1.83 15.37 9.98
CA CYS A 10 -2.01 13.94 9.83
C CYS A 10 -0.69 13.25 9.49
N ARG A 11 -0.66 11.93 9.65
CA ARG A 11 0.48 11.10 9.27
C ARG A 11 0.65 10.99 7.74
N ASP A 12 1.87 10.69 7.34
CA ASP A 12 2.20 10.33 5.96
C ASP A 12 1.89 8.84 5.72
N LEU A 13 1.56 8.50 4.46
CA LEU A 13 1.47 7.12 3.99
C LEU A 13 2.63 6.83 3.06
N LEU A 14 3.51 5.90 3.48
CA LEU A 14 4.73 5.58 2.75
C LEU A 14 4.80 4.11 2.36
N CYS A 15 5.16 3.87 1.10
CA CYS A 15 5.54 2.55 0.58
C CYS A 15 6.73 2.72 -0.35
N ASN A 16 7.95 2.67 0.19
CA ASN A 16 9.21 2.79 -0.57
C ASN A 16 10.03 1.49 -0.56
N ALA A 17 9.44 0.38 -0.08
CA ALA A 17 10.10 -0.92 -0.12
C ALA A 17 10.34 -1.41 -1.57
N PRO A 18 11.39 -2.21 -1.82
CA PRO A 18 11.71 -2.76 -3.14
C PRO A 18 10.77 -3.94 -3.48
N ILE A 19 9.48 -3.64 -3.66
CA ILE A 19 8.42 -4.63 -3.87
C ILE A 19 8.68 -5.50 -5.10
N ASN A 20 9.20 -4.91 -6.17
CA ASN A 20 9.50 -5.65 -7.41
C ASN A 20 10.65 -6.64 -7.23
N ASP A 21 11.75 -6.22 -6.59
CA ASP A 21 12.93 -7.07 -6.40
C ASP A 21 12.65 -8.25 -5.47
N GLN A 22 11.80 -8.01 -4.47
CA GLN A 22 11.45 -9.00 -3.46
C GLN A 22 10.09 -9.66 -3.74
N CYS A 23 9.59 -9.56 -4.97
CA CYS A 23 8.29 -10.11 -5.37
C CYS A 23 8.31 -11.65 -5.32
N PRO A 24 7.30 -12.32 -4.71
CA PRO A 24 7.14 -13.77 -4.80
C PRO A 24 7.00 -14.23 -6.26
N ASN A 25 7.55 -15.40 -6.59
CA ASN A 25 7.58 -15.89 -7.98
C ASN A 25 6.17 -16.06 -8.57
N GLU A 26 5.19 -16.43 -7.74
CA GLU A 26 3.80 -16.61 -8.15
C GLU A 26 3.12 -15.30 -8.54
N LEU A 27 3.68 -14.16 -8.12
CA LEU A 27 3.10 -12.83 -8.32
C LEU A 27 3.93 -11.95 -9.27
N LYS A 28 5.09 -12.41 -9.71
CA LYS A 28 5.96 -11.66 -10.62
C LYS A 28 5.29 -11.41 -11.96
N ALA A 29 5.43 -10.19 -12.47
CA ALA A 29 5.07 -9.81 -13.82
C ALA A 29 6.15 -8.85 -14.38
N PRO A 30 6.15 -8.58 -15.70
CA PRO A 30 7.13 -7.67 -16.29
C PRO A 30 7.12 -6.31 -15.57
N SER A 31 8.24 -5.99 -14.92
CA SER A 31 8.49 -4.77 -14.15
C SER A 31 7.48 -4.44 -13.04
N ARG A 32 6.72 -5.43 -12.54
CA ARG A 32 5.74 -5.23 -11.45
C ARG A 32 5.52 -6.49 -10.62
N CYS A 33 4.93 -6.32 -9.44
CA CYS A 33 4.44 -7.40 -8.59
C CYS A 33 2.91 -7.35 -8.48
N ASN A 34 2.22 -8.43 -8.87
CA ASN A 34 0.76 -8.49 -8.84
C ASN A 34 0.25 -8.69 -7.41
N ASN A 35 -1.00 -8.26 -7.16
CA ASN A 35 -1.69 -8.59 -5.91
C ASN A 35 -2.11 -10.07 -5.94
N PRO A 36 -2.01 -10.81 -4.80
CA PRO A 36 -2.42 -12.21 -4.74
C PRO A 36 -3.94 -12.43 -4.89
N CYS A 37 -4.75 -11.37 -4.76
CA CYS A 37 -6.19 -11.42 -5.00
C CYS A 37 -6.52 -11.09 -6.45
N THR A 38 -7.13 -12.03 -7.17
CA THR A 38 -7.60 -11.85 -8.56
C THR A 38 -9.11 -12.04 -8.72
N GLY A 39 -9.90 -11.97 -7.63
CA GLY A 39 -11.36 -12.17 -7.65
C GLY A 39 -12.10 -11.61 -6.44
N SER A 40 -13.37 -11.99 -6.26
CA SER A 40 -14.20 -11.57 -5.12
C SER A 40 -13.97 -12.43 -3.88
N GLY A 41 -13.98 -11.83 -2.68
CA GLY A 41 -13.93 -12.56 -1.41
C GLY A 41 -12.53 -12.82 -0.84
N CYS A 42 -11.55 -12.01 -1.22
CA CYS A 42 -10.18 -12.17 -0.73
C CYS A 42 -9.98 -11.64 0.69
N GLY A 43 -9.52 -12.52 1.58
CA GLY A 43 -9.05 -12.18 2.92
C GLY A 43 -7.51 -12.09 3.01
N PRO A 44 -6.95 -11.93 4.21
CA PRO A 44 -5.52 -11.93 4.43
C PRO A 44 -4.91 -13.31 4.13
N THR A 45 -3.91 -13.35 3.25
CA THR A 45 -3.10 -14.53 2.93
C THR A 45 -1.65 -14.30 3.36
N ASP A 46 -0.81 -15.34 3.36
CA ASP A 46 0.61 -15.17 3.65
C ASP A 46 1.31 -14.26 2.64
N LEU A 47 0.85 -14.26 1.39
CA LEU A 47 1.32 -13.34 0.36
C LEU A 47 0.92 -11.91 0.69
N SER A 48 -0.35 -11.62 1.01
CA SER A 48 -0.77 -10.26 1.33
C SER A 48 -0.09 -9.73 2.60
N LYS A 49 0.12 -10.58 3.63
CA LYS A 49 0.88 -10.22 4.84
C LYS A 49 2.32 -9.79 4.53
N LYS A 50 3.00 -10.43 3.58
CA LYS A 50 4.36 -10.03 3.15
C LYS A 50 4.37 -8.62 2.56
N PHE A 51 3.36 -8.23 1.77
CA PHE A 51 3.24 -6.85 1.29
C PHE A 51 2.98 -5.88 2.43
N LYS A 52 2.12 -6.24 3.39
CA LYS A 52 1.82 -5.39 4.55
C LYS A 52 3.05 -5.12 5.41
N GLN A 53 3.89 -6.13 5.63
CA GLN A 53 5.14 -5.97 6.39
C GLN A 53 6.09 -4.96 5.73
N ARG A 54 6.08 -4.87 4.41
CA ARG A 54 6.94 -3.97 3.64
C ARG A 54 6.35 -2.58 3.47
N CYS A 55 5.03 -2.50 3.34
CA CYS A 55 4.28 -1.27 3.22
C CYS A 55 3.09 -1.31 4.17
N PRO A 56 3.30 -1.02 5.48
CA PRO A 56 2.27 -1.10 6.51
C PRO A 56 1.09 -0.15 6.26
N ASP A 57 1.33 0.91 5.50
CA ASP A 57 0.34 1.97 5.27
C ASP A 57 -0.53 1.70 4.04
N ALA A 58 -0.10 0.77 3.18
CA ALA A 58 -0.79 0.46 1.95
C ALA A 58 -1.87 -0.60 2.16
N TYR A 59 -2.92 -0.56 1.35
CA TYR A 59 -3.86 -1.68 1.22
C TYR A 59 -3.17 -2.84 0.50
N ASN A 60 -3.34 -4.05 1.03
CA ASN A 60 -2.75 -5.29 0.50
C ASN A 60 -3.80 -6.36 0.17
N TYR A 61 -5.05 -6.19 0.61
CA TYR A 61 -6.23 -6.97 0.19
C TYR A 61 -7.50 -6.09 0.31
N PRO A 62 -8.62 -6.43 -0.37
CA PRO A 62 -9.78 -5.54 -0.49
C PRO A 62 -10.59 -5.32 0.80
N GLN A 63 -10.51 -6.23 1.78
CA GLN A 63 -11.25 -6.08 3.03
C GLN A 63 -10.56 -5.07 3.95
N ASN A 64 -11.35 -4.10 4.42
CA ASN A 64 -10.99 -3.01 5.33
C ASN A 64 -9.98 -3.40 6.41
N ASP A 65 -8.71 -3.14 6.16
CA ASP A 65 -7.67 -3.12 7.20
C ASP A 65 -7.63 -1.71 7.80
N PRO A 66 -8.04 -1.51 9.06
CA PRO A 66 -8.05 -0.19 9.69
C PRO A 66 -6.67 0.47 9.73
N THR A 67 -5.59 -0.32 9.64
CA THR A 67 -4.22 0.22 9.62
C THR A 67 -3.84 0.86 8.28
N SER A 68 -4.61 0.59 7.21
CA SER A 68 -4.51 1.26 5.89
C SER A 68 -5.56 2.37 5.72
N LEU A 69 -6.46 2.56 6.69
CA LEU A 69 -7.39 3.69 6.68
C LEU A 69 -6.67 4.95 7.15
N PHE A 70 -6.82 6.00 6.36
CA PHE A 70 -6.24 7.29 6.61
C PHE A 70 -7.27 8.37 6.35
N THR A 71 -7.41 9.26 7.33
CA THR A 71 -8.37 10.36 7.26
C THR A 71 -7.69 11.61 7.76
N CYS A 72 -7.93 12.72 7.06
CA CYS A 72 -7.53 14.05 7.47
C CYS A 72 -8.72 14.98 7.57
N PRO A 73 -8.57 16.13 8.24
CA PRO A 73 -9.55 17.20 8.18
C PRO A 73 -9.91 17.58 6.74
N ALA A 74 -11.13 18.05 6.55
CA ALA A 74 -11.54 18.66 5.28
C ALA A 74 -10.58 19.79 4.89
N GLU A 75 -10.48 20.06 3.58
CA GLU A 75 -9.60 21.11 3.01
C GLU A 75 -8.09 20.84 3.17
N THR A 76 -7.71 19.60 3.52
CA THR A 76 -6.32 19.17 3.44
C THR A 76 -5.87 19.04 1.98
N ASN A 77 -4.76 19.69 1.66
CA ASN A 77 -4.00 19.51 0.42
C ASN A 77 -2.99 18.38 0.60
N TYR A 78 -2.69 17.68 -0.50
CA TYR A 78 -1.79 16.53 -0.46
C TYR A 78 -0.73 16.58 -1.55
N LYS A 79 0.40 15.93 -1.28
CA LYS A 79 1.41 15.60 -2.28
C LYS A 79 1.42 14.10 -2.55
N VAL A 80 1.74 13.75 -3.79
CA VAL A 80 2.03 12.38 -4.21
C VAL A 80 3.42 12.36 -4.82
N VAL A 81 4.32 11.56 -4.26
CA VAL A 81 5.70 11.45 -4.73
C VAL A 81 5.97 10.03 -5.20
N PHE A 82 6.41 9.90 -6.45
CA PHE A 82 6.90 8.64 -7.01
C PHE A 82 8.38 8.51 -6.72
N CYS A 83 8.80 7.32 -6.28
CA CYS A 83 10.17 7.07 -5.79
C CYS A 83 10.63 8.10 -4.75
N PRO A 84 9.87 8.29 -3.65
CA PRO A 84 10.27 9.18 -2.55
C PRO A 84 11.50 8.65 -1.81
#